data_AF-A0A9K3PNJ5-F1
#
_entry.id   AF-A0A9K3PNJ5-F1
#
_cell.length_a   1.000
_cell.length_b   1.000
_cell.length_c   1.000
_cell.angle_alpha   90.00
_cell.angle_beta   90.00
_cell.angle_gamma   90.00
#
_symmetry.space_group_name_H-M   'P 1'
#
loop_
_entity.id
_entity.type
_entity.pdbx_description
1 polymer ?
#
loop_
_entity_poly.entity_id
_entity_poly.type
_entity_poly.pdbx_seq_one_letter_code
_entity_poly.pdbx_strand_id
1 'polypeptide(L)'
;MPSRLPWRHFPAYEKFRLAQNLEASKQKNPGCQAGTLCAGPGVSYSSIGRQLGVVIRGEFVVPHLPESFSMDQTYYDYVNIFWRQNVFPGYMNQFVPQLMLGSALANSTNHPNYEPKWLELSSWHIGAQYFMAICDDDDGTDVKGCDKWTPKAATGELVAVEPGEGIFTTFELVETENSANPPSVEWHLAMGVIGDPTRVSRLVVPTPFMGLLNGTSSWMEDIYDAVYVGSCLENYGMTNSTSYPSFWKIDIEIQTAKDAAEQPMWQNWRMDHDRNCDWQPKSVVCSNTFNQQGTQSASWEASLESHLFLSESRVMINT
;
A
#
# COMPACT_ATOMS: atom_id res chain seq x y z
N MET A 1 24.16 -0.74 -10.68
CA MET A 1 23.64 -2.11 -10.43
C MET A 1 22.49 -1.97 -9.45
N PRO A 2 21.25 -2.40 -9.76
CA PRO A 2 20.17 -2.30 -8.80
C PRO A 2 20.35 -3.42 -7.76
N SER A 3 20.70 -3.03 -6.54
CA SER A 3 20.82 -3.91 -5.39
C SER A 3 19.45 -4.48 -5.03
N ARG A 4 19.37 -5.81 -4.95
CA ARG A 4 18.22 -6.56 -4.43
C ARG A 4 17.85 -6.02 -3.04
N LEU A 5 16.58 -5.67 -2.84
CA LEU A 5 16.05 -5.15 -1.58
C LEU A 5 16.12 -6.20 -0.44
N PRO A 6 16.41 -5.80 0.81
CA PRO A 6 16.66 -6.71 1.92
C PRO A 6 15.37 -7.08 2.66
N TRP A 7 14.51 -7.91 2.07
CA TRP A 7 13.24 -8.36 2.67
C TRP A 7 13.37 -9.62 3.57
N ARG A 8 14.59 -10.00 4.01
CA ARG A 8 14.86 -11.38 4.49
C ARG A 8 14.75 -11.66 5.99
N HIS A 9 14.58 -10.68 6.89
CA HIS A 9 14.69 -10.95 8.33
C HIS A 9 13.59 -10.28 9.19
N PHE A 10 12.42 -10.92 9.27
CA PHE A 10 11.38 -10.61 10.25
C PHE A 10 10.85 -11.91 10.85
N PRO A 11 11.01 -12.20 12.16
CA PRO A 11 10.63 -13.49 12.74
C PRO A 11 9.11 -13.81 12.73
N ALA A 12 8.25 -12.79 12.81
CA ALA A 12 6.80 -12.95 12.68
C ALA A 12 6.39 -13.19 11.21
N TYR A 13 7.04 -12.49 10.28
CA TYR A 13 6.96 -12.76 8.84
C TYR A 13 7.57 -14.13 8.51
N GLU A 14 8.57 -14.62 9.24
CA GLU A 14 9.17 -15.94 9.04
C GLU A 14 8.23 -17.07 9.44
N LYS A 15 7.34 -16.92 10.44
CA LYS A 15 6.33 -17.95 10.72
C LYS A 15 5.29 -18.03 9.60
N PHE A 16 4.84 -16.88 9.09
CA PHE A 16 3.96 -16.79 7.93
C PHE A 16 4.64 -17.33 6.66
N ARG A 17 5.90 -16.95 6.44
CA ARG A 17 6.74 -17.42 5.33
C ARG A 17 7.19 -18.87 5.48
N LEU A 18 7.34 -19.43 6.68
CA LEU A 18 7.70 -20.84 6.90
C LEU A 18 6.51 -21.74 6.56
N ALA A 19 5.29 -21.32 6.89
CA ALA A 19 4.08 -21.98 6.40
C ALA A 19 4.00 -21.91 4.87
N GLN A 20 4.20 -20.73 4.27
CA GLN A 20 4.21 -20.55 2.81
C GLN A 20 5.37 -21.27 2.09
N ASN A 21 6.57 -21.33 2.69
CA ASN A 21 7.75 -21.96 2.10
C ASN A 21 7.69 -23.48 2.19
N LEU A 22 7.05 -24.05 3.23
CA LEU A 22 6.81 -25.49 3.28
C LEU A 22 5.86 -25.93 2.15
N GLU A 23 4.90 -25.10 1.76
CA GLU A 23 4.04 -25.36 0.60
C GLU A 23 4.72 -25.04 -0.74
N ALA A 24 5.47 -23.92 -0.83
CA ALA A 24 6.24 -23.57 -2.01
C ALA A 24 7.34 -24.60 -2.33
N SER A 25 7.86 -25.31 -1.32
CA SER A 25 8.79 -26.43 -1.52
C SER A 25 8.17 -27.64 -2.25
N LYS A 26 6.83 -27.66 -2.39
CA LYS A 26 6.09 -28.66 -3.19
C LYS A 26 5.69 -28.12 -4.58
N GLN A 27 5.90 -26.83 -4.87
CA GLN A 27 5.63 -26.29 -6.20
C GLN A 27 6.70 -26.75 -7.20
N LYS A 28 6.24 -27.34 -8.32
CA LYS A 28 7.09 -27.96 -9.36
C LYS A 28 8.01 -26.98 -10.10
N ASN A 29 7.91 -25.67 -9.88
CA ASN A 29 8.67 -24.67 -10.62
C ASN A 29 9.26 -23.61 -9.67
N PRO A 30 10.53 -23.74 -9.24
CA PRO A 30 11.14 -22.88 -8.21
C PRO A 30 11.29 -21.41 -8.62
N GLY A 31 11.06 -21.07 -9.91
CA GLY A 31 11.06 -19.69 -10.41
C GLY A 31 9.70 -18.99 -10.36
N CYS A 32 8.63 -19.72 -10.05
CA CYS A 32 7.27 -19.21 -10.01
C CYS A 32 6.80 -19.18 -8.55
N GLN A 33 6.76 -17.98 -7.98
CA GLN A 33 6.30 -17.74 -6.60
C GLN A 33 5.03 -16.89 -6.69
N ALA A 34 3.97 -17.29 -5.96
CA ALA A 34 2.72 -16.53 -5.85
C ALA A 34 3.01 -15.03 -5.72
N GLY A 35 2.43 -14.25 -6.64
CA GLY A 35 3.04 -13.04 -7.15
C GLY A 35 2.51 -11.78 -6.51
N THR A 36 3.45 -10.91 -6.15
CA THR A 36 3.23 -9.48 -5.99
C THR A 36 3.25 -8.83 -7.37
N LEU A 37 2.14 -8.22 -7.77
CA LEU A 37 2.13 -7.26 -8.88
C LEU A 37 2.09 -5.87 -8.27
N CYS A 38 2.91 -4.93 -8.74
CA CYS A 38 2.89 -3.56 -8.26
C CYS A 38 3.09 -2.58 -9.40
N ALA A 39 2.47 -1.42 -9.27
CA ALA A 39 2.61 -0.29 -10.16
C ALA A 39 2.89 0.99 -9.37
N GLY A 40 3.69 1.88 -9.94
CA GLY A 40 4.04 3.15 -9.32
C GLY A 40 4.88 4.05 -10.23
N PRO A 41 5.22 5.26 -9.78
CA PRO A 41 6.18 6.14 -10.43
C PRO A 41 7.59 5.56 -10.34
N GLY A 42 8.46 5.95 -11.29
CA GLY A 42 9.83 5.41 -11.33
C GLY A 42 10.70 5.79 -10.14
N VAL A 43 10.42 6.92 -9.49
CA VAL A 43 11.07 7.41 -8.26
C VAL A 43 10.05 8.03 -7.30
N SER A 44 10.45 8.26 -6.05
CA SER A 44 9.63 8.98 -5.06
C SER A 44 9.31 10.40 -5.51
N TYR A 45 8.13 10.89 -5.17
CA TYR A 45 7.78 12.31 -5.32
C TYR A 45 8.39 13.11 -4.18
N SER A 46 9.20 14.11 -4.52
CA SER A 46 9.67 15.11 -3.56
C SER A 46 8.52 16.03 -3.14
N SER A 47 8.66 16.65 -1.97
CA SER A 47 7.75 17.67 -1.42
C SER A 47 6.35 17.18 -1.03
N ILE A 48 5.82 16.11 -1.64
CA ILE A 48 4.49 15.54 -1.31
C ILE A 48 4.40 15.11 0.15
N GLY A 49 5.48 14.55 0.73
CA GLY A 49 5.43 13.97 2.07
C GLY A 49 5.19 14.99 3.21
N ARG A 50 5.35 16.28 2.92
CA ARG A 50 5.24 17.39 3.90
C ARG A 50 4.28 18.50 3.47
N GLN A 51 3.68 18.36 2.30
CA GLN A 51 2.89 19.42 1.71
C GLN A 51 1.44 19.32 2.15
N LEU A 52 0.98 20.36 2.83
CA LEU A 52 -0.42 20.50 3.21
C LEU A 52 -1.33 20.57 1.97
N GLY A 53 -2.54 20.03 2.10
CA GLY A 53 -3.52 19.99 1.02
C GLY A 53 -3.17 19.00 -0.10
N VAL A 54 -2.18 18.12 0.13
CA VAL A 54 -2.01 16.92 -0.69
C VAL A 54 -3.08 15.91 -0.31
N VAL A 55 -3.77 15.39 -1.33
CA VAL A 55 -4.68 14.25 -1.19
C VAL A 55 -4.27 13.20 -2.22
N ILE A 56 -3.94 12.01 -1.74
CA ILE A 56 -3.74 10.84 -2.59
C ILE A 56 -4.98 9.99 -2.47
N ARG A 57 -5.62 9.66 -3.59
CA ARG A 57 -6.87 8.93 -3.65
C ARG A 57 -6.73 7.73 -4.57
N GLY A 58 -7.29 6.60 -4.14
CA GLY A 58 -7.47 5.42 -4.99
C GLY A 58 -8.93 5.01 -5.01
N GLU A 59 -9.40 4.48 -6.12
CA GLU A 59 -10.71 3.85 -6.26
C GLU A 59 -10.56 2.44 -6.83
N PHE A 60 -11.35 1.51 -6.32
CA PHE A 60 -11.31 0.10 -6.67
C PHE A 60 -12.75 -0.40 -6.84
N VAL A 61 -12.90 -1.47 -7.62
CA VAL A 61 -14.09 -2.31 -7.57
C VAL A 61 -13.71 -3.58 -6.81
N VAL A 62 -14.45 -3.92 -5.76
CA VAL A 62 -14.24 -5.15 -5.01
C VAL A 62 -14.44 -6.33 -5.97
N PRO A 63 -13.42 -7.18 -6.19
CA PRO A 63 -13.52 -8.23 -7.18
C PRO A 63 -14.40 -9.37 -6.65
N HIS A 64 -14.87 -10.22 -7.57
CA HIS A 64 -15.47 -11.50 -7.16
C HIS A 64 -14.46 -12.34 -6.38
N LEU A 65 -14.96 -13.16 -5.46
CA LEU A 65 -14.13 -14.16 -4.80
C LEU A 65 -13.50 -15.06 -5.87
N PRO A 66 -12.24 -15.49 -5.67
CA PRO A 66 -11.61 -16.47 -6.55
C PRO A 66 -12.46 -17.75 -6.61
N GLU A 67 -12.45 -18.42 -7.76
CA GLU A 67 -13.17 -19.69 -7.95
C GLU A 67 -12.69 -20.77 -6.96
N SER A 68 -11.40 -20.75 -6.62
CA SER A 68 -10.82 -21.56 -5.57
C SER A 68 -10.20 -20.68 -4.49
N PHE A 69 -10.80 -20.69 -3.30
CA PHE A 69 -10.29 -19.99 -2.12
C PHE A 69 -10.10 -20.95 -0.95
N SER A 70 -8.98 -20.80 -0.23
CA SER A 70 -8.71 -21.47 1.05
C SER A 70 -8.07 -20.50 2.03
N MET A 71 -8.22 -20.75 3.34
CA MET A 71 -7.66 -19.85 4.37
C MET A 71 -6.13 -19.78 4.40
N ASP A 72 -5.43 -20.71 3.75
CA ASP A 72 -3.98 -20.63 3.55
C ASP A 72 -3.57 -19.58 2.49
N GLN A 73 -4.55 -18.99 1.80
CA GLN A 73 -4.34 -17.91 0.84
C GLN A 73 -4.64 -16.56 1.47
N THR A 74 -3.89 -15.55 1.08
CA THR A 74 -4.11 -14.16 1.51
C THR A 74 -4.03 -13.23 0.31
N TYR A 75 -4.96 -12.29 0.25
CA TYR A 75 -5.06 -11.28 -0.81
C TYR A 75 -4.97 -9.90 -0.17
N TYR A 76 -4.12 -9.06 -0.73
CA TYR A 76 -4.08 -7.63 -0.43
C TYR A 76 -4.10 -6.81 -1.70
N ASP A 77 -5.10 -5.94 -1.80
CA ASP A 77 -5.23 -5.00 -2.91
C ASP A 77 -5.20 -3.60 -2.29
N TYR A 78 -4.20 -2.79 -2.67
CA TYR A 78 -4.01 -1.50 -2.00
C TYR A 78 -3.39 -0.44 -2.90
N VAL A 79 -3.65 0.81 -2.54
CA VAL A 79 -2.76 1.95 -2.84
C VAL A 79 -1.98 2.20 -1.55
N ASN A 80 -0.69 2.49 -1.65
CA ASN A 80 0.14 2.77 -0.49
C ASN A 80 0.93 4.07 -0.67
N ILE A 81 1.33 4.63 0.46
CA ILE A 81 2.42 5.59 0.51
C ILE A 81 3.50 5.07 1.46
N PHE A 82 4.76 5.21 1.09
CA PHE A 82 5.87 4.81 1.95
C PHE A 82 7.10 5.69 1.82
N TRP A 83 7.80 5.86 2.93
CA TRP A 83 9.04 6.60 2.99
C TRP A 83 10.22 5.65 2.83
N ARG A 84 11.07 5.91 1.83
CA ARG A 84 12.29 5.14 1.58
C ARG A 84 13.44 5.52 2.51
N GLN A 85 13.35 6.67 3.18
CA GLN A 85 14.34 7.02 4.20
C GLN A 85 14.23 6.05 5.37
N ASN A 86 15.32 5.35 5.63
CA ASN A 86 15.47 4.54 6.83
C ASN A 86 15.85 5.47 7.97
N VAL A 87 15.02 5.54 9.01
CA VAL A 87 15.25 6.41 10.17
C VAL A 87 15.58 5.50 11.33
N PHE A 88 16.86 5.19 11.59
CA PHE A 88 17.21 4.28 12.68
C PHE A 88 16.66 4.78 14.03
N PRO A 89 16.04 3.93 14.87
CA PRO A 89 15.89 2.47 14.74
C PRO A 89 14.62 2.00 13.99
N GLY A 90 13.93 2.86 13.25
CA GLY A 90 12.76 2.54 12.44
C GLY A 90 13.02 2.17 10.97
N TYR A 91 12.16 1.29 10.44
CA TYR A 91 12.10 0.89 9.04
C TYR A 91 10.67 0.61 8.59
N MET A 92 10.44 0.48 7.26
CA MET A 92 9.12 0.22 6.65
C MET A 92 8.04 1.21 7.06
N ASN A 93 8.33 2.51 7.11
CA ASN A 93 7.34 3.54 7.37
C ASN A 93 6.32 3.59 6.21
N GLN A 94 5.22 2.86 6.33
CA GLN A 94 4.33 2.57 5.20
C GLN A 94 2.85 2.62 5.60
N PHE A 95 2.08 3.43 4.89
CA PHE A 95 0.63 3.48 4.98
C PHE A 95 0.00 2.58 3.91
N VAL A 96 -0.87 1.67 4.35
CA VAL A 96 -1.46 0.63 3.49
C VAL A 96 -2.95 0.43 3.81
N PRO A 97 -3.83 1.39 3.52
CA PRO A 97 -5.25 1.08 3.43
C PRO A 97 -5.46 0.03 2.35
N GLN A 98 -6.04 -1.11 2.74
CA GLN A 98 -6.06 -2.31 1.92
C GLN A 98 -7.40 -3.03 1.95
N LEU A 99 -7.77 -3.57 0.79
CA LEU A 99 -8.79 -4.60 0.62
C LEU A 99 -8.13 -5.96 0.91
N MET A 100 -8.79 -6.78 1.73
CA MET A 100 -8.22 -7.97 2.34
C MET A 100 -9.15 -9.16 2.25
N LEU A 101 -8.58 -10.34 2.03
CA LEU A 101 -9.23 -11.65 2.13
C LEU A 101 -8.20 -12.68 2.64
N GLY A 102 -8.64 -13.68 3.41
CA GLY A 102 -7.76 -14.72 3.95
C GLY A 102 -7.12 -14.34 5.30
N SER A 103 -5.89 -14.81 5.55
CA SER A 103 -5.15 -14.53 6.78
C SER A 103 -4.52 -13.14 6.72
N ALA A 104 -5.22 -12.13 7.24
CA ALA A 104 -4.91 -10.72 7.03
C ALA A 104 -4.50 -9.97 8.30
N LEU A 105 -3.50 -9.07 8.19
CA LEU A 105 -3.16 -8.12 9.25
C LEU A 105 -4.36 -7.19 9.48
N ALA A 106 -4.95 -7.23 10.67
CA ALA A 106 -6.10 -6.43 11.04
C ALA A 106 -6.25 -6.41 12.57
N ASN A 107 -6.94 -5.40 13.11
CA ASN A 107 -7.25 -5.32 14.55
C ASN A 107 -6.00 -5.33 15.45
N SER A 108 -4.93 -4.68 14.99
CA SER A 108 -3.69 -4.51 15.75
C SER A 108 -3.96 -3.74 17.04
N THR A 109 -3.09 -3.90 18.04
CA THR A 109 -3.27 -3.15 19.30
C THR A 109 -3.01 -1.65 19.08
N ASN A 110 -3.55 -0.82 19.96
CA ASN A 110 -3.31 0.63 19.95
C ASN A 110 -2.06 0.98 20.77
N HIS A 111 -1.84 2.28 20.98
CA HIS A 111 -0.82 2.80 21.88
C HIS A 111 -0.85 2.07 23.24
N PRO A 112 0.31 1.75 23.85
CA PRO A 112 1.67 2.05 23.38
C PRO A 112 2.30 0.97 22.50
N ASN A 113 1.67 -0.19 22.35
CA ASN A 113 2.38 -1.37 21.89
C ASN A 113 2.34 -1.59 20.38
N TYR A 114 1.25 -1.18 19.71
CA TYR A 114 1.05 -1.32 18.27
C TYR A 114 1.40 -2.73 17.75
N GLU A 115 1.01 -3.75 18.52
CA GLU A 115 1.28 -5.16 18.22
C GLU A 115 0.41 -5.63 17.04
N PRO A 116 1.02 -6.13 15.94
CA PRO A 116 0.30 -6.68 14.80
C PRO A 116 -0.59 -7.85 15.20
N LYS A 117 -1.83 -7.89 14.69
CA LYS A 117 -2.73 -9.04 14.81
C LYS A 117 -3.19 -9.53 13.45
N TRP A 118 -3.44 -10.83 13.36
CA TRP A 118 -3.87 -11.48 12.12
C TRP A 118 -5.25 -12.09 12.33
N LEU A 119 -6.14 -11.84 11.38
CA LEU A 119 -7.50 -12.36 11.37
C LEU A 119 -7.72 -13.23 10.14
N GLU A 120 -8.54 -14.26 10.30
CA GLU A 120 -8.98 -15.13 9.23
C GLU A 120 -10.28 -14.58 8.64
N LEU A 121 -10.20 -14.05 7.42
CA LEU A 121 -11.31 -13.39 6.71
C LEU A 121 -11.84 -14.28 5.59
N SER A 122 -13.06 -14.79 5.74
CA SER A 122 -13.73 -15.61 4.72
C SER A 122 -14.48 -14.80 3.64
N SER A 123 -14.49 -13.48 3.78
CA SER A 123 -15.08 -12.53 2.83
C SER A 123 -14.21 -11.28 2.76
N TRP A 124 -14.44 -10.45 1.74
CA TRP A 124 -13.70 -9.21 1.55
C TRP A 124 -13.95 -8.22 2.69
N HIS A 125 -12.87 -7.60 3.15
CA HIS A 125 -12.92 -6.49 4.09
C HIS A 125 -11.95 -5.39 3.68
N ILE A 126 -12.24 -4.16 4.07
CA ILE A 126 -11.34 -3.01 3.94
C ILE A 126 -10.85 -2.55 5.30
N GLY A 127 -9.64 -2.01 5.35
CA GLY A 127 -9.07 -1.45 6.58
C GLY A 127 -7.94 -0.47 6.29
N ALA A 128 -7.96 0.71 6.92
CA ALA A 128 -6.83 1.64 6.92
C ALA A 128 -5.71 1.10 7.81
N GLN A 129 -4.46 1.08 7.33
CA GLN A 129 -3.34 0.54 8.10
C GLN A 129 -2.10 1.41 8.01
N TYR A 130 -1.34 1.42 9.10
CA TYR A 130 0.01 1.93 9.16
C TYR A 130 0.90 0.81 9.69
N PHE A 131 1.82 0.34 8.87
CA PHE A 131 2.83 -0.65 9.24
C PHE A 131 4.19 0.01 9.41
N MET A 132 4.99 -0.52 10.33
CA MET A 132 6.37 -0.10 10.58
C MET A 132 7.14 -1.22 11.29
N ALA A 133 8.47 -1.10 11.32
CA ALA A 133 9.36 -2.00 12.03
C ALA A 133 10.30 -1.19 12.91
N ILE A 134 10.54 -1.65 14.14
CA ILE A 134 11.45 -1.03 15.11
C ILE A 134 12.57 -2.02 15.41
N CYS A 135 13.81 -1.57 15.37
CA CYS A 135 14.96 -2.35 15.77
C CYS A 135 14.94 -2.56 17.29
N ASP A 136 15.14 -3.80 17.73
CA ASP A 136 15.24 -4.15 19.15
C ASP A 136 16.64 -3.90 19.72
N ASP A 137 17.63 -3.67 18.86
CA ASP A 137 19.03 -3.54 19.25
C ASP A 137 19.35 -2.08 19.61
N ASP A 138 19.67 -1.84 20.90
CA ASP A 138 19.97 -0.50 21.45
C ASP A 138 21.36 0.04 21.04
N ASP A 139 22.21 -0.78 20.42
CA ASP A 139 23.61 -0.48 20.09
C ASP A 139 23.88 -0.17 18.61
N GLY A 140 22.86 -0.32 17.76
CA GLY A 140 22.94 0.05 16.35
C GLY A 140 23.06 1.57 16.16
N THR A 141 23.81 2.00 15.15
CA THR A 141 23.83 3.41 14.68
C THR A 141 23.29 3.55 13.25
N ASP A 142 22.94 2.43 12.61
CA ASP A 142 22.43 2.36 11.24
C ASP A 142 21.45 1.17 11.12
N VAL A 143 20.44 1.33 10.27
CA VAL A 143 19.42 0.34 9.91
C VAL A 143 20.04 -0.95 9.37
N LYS A 144 21.22 -0.90 8.74
CA LYS A 144 21.92 -2.10 8.26
C LYS A 144 22.52 -2.96 9.37
N GLY A 145 22.73 -2.39 10.56
CA GLY A 145 23.33 -3.08 11.71
C GLY A 145 22.32 -3.71 12.66
N CYS A 146 21.01 -3.59 12.37
CA CYS A 146 19.97 -4.19 13.18
C CYS A 146 19.80 -5.68 12.84
N ASP A 147 20.04 -6.55 13.81
CA ASP A 147 19.88 -7.99 13.66
C ASP A 147 18.43 -8.43 13.92
N LYS A 148 17.68 -7.65 14.70
CA LYS A 148 16.30 -7.99 15.08
C LYS A 148 15.32 -6.83 14.92
N TRP A 149 14.37 -7.01 14.00
CA TRP A 149 13.27 -6.10 13.76
C TRP A 149 11.96 -6.61 14.38
N THR A 150 11.34 -5.77 15.21
CA THR A 150 9.99 -5.98 15.74
C THR A 150 8.96 -5.25 14.88
N PRO A 151 8.03 -5.97 14.23
CA PRO A 151 6.96 -5.34 13.46
C PRO A 151 5.96 -4.65 14.39
N LYS A 152 5.42 -3.53 13.93
CA LYS A 152 4.42 -2.71 14.59
C LYS A 152 3.35 -2.32 13.57
N ALA A 153 2.11 -2.26 14.01
CA ALA A 153 1.01 -1.87 13.15
C ALA A 153 -0.07 -1.12 13.95
N ALA A 154 -0.61 -0.08 13.34
CA ALA A 154 -1.86 0.55 13.75
C ALA A 154 -2.89 0.30 12.65
N THR A 155 -4.11 -0.07 13.03
CA THR A 155 -5.18 -0.41 12.09
C THR A 155 -6.45 0.32 12.46
N GLY A 156 -7.18 0.83 11.47
CA GLY A 156 -8.54 1.31 11.63
C GLY A 156 -9.55 0.18 11.83
N GLU A 157 -10.82 0.55 11.87
CA GLU A 157 -11.94 -0.41 11.94
C GLU A 157 -11.95 -1.34 10.72
N LEU A 158 -12.27 -2.61 10.92
CA LEU A 158 -12.43 -3.56 9.82
C LEU A 158 -13.86 -3.45 9.29
N VAL A 159 -14.02 -3.20 7.99
CA VAL A 159 -15.33 -2.99 7.36
C VAL A 159 -15.56 -4.08 6.31
N ALA A 160 -16.63 -4.86 6.45
CA ALA A 160 -17.01 -5.85 5.46
C ALA A 160 -17.51 -5.18 4.17
N VAL A 161 -17.14 -5.75 3.03
CA VAL A 161 -17.54 -5.28 1.70
C VAL A 161 -17.90 -6.46 0.80
N GLU A 162 -18.70 -6.20 -0.22
CA GLU A 162 -19.22 -7.21 -1.13
C GLU A 162 -18.63 -7.05 -2.54
N PRO A 163 -18.47 -8.14 -3.30
CA PRO A 163 -18.10 -8.07 -4.70
C PRO A 163 -18.97 -7.10 -5.52
N GLY A 164 -18.33 -6.30 -6.36
CA GLY A 164 -18.96 -5.29 -7.20
C GLY A 164 -19.16 -3.93 -6.53
N GLU A 165 -18.96 -3.81 -5.20
CA GLU A 165 -18.96 -2.49 -4.56
C GLU A 165 -17.78 -1.65 -5.02
N GLY A 166 -18.01 -0.36 -5.21
CA GLY A 166 -16.94 0.62 -5.37
C GLY A 166 -16.39 1.01 -4.00
N ILE A 167 -15.08 0.99 -3.84
CA ILE A 167 -14.40 1.42 -2.63
C ILE A 167 -13.37 2.50 -2.95
N PHE A 168 -13.06 3.34 -1.97
CA PHE A 168 -12.03 4.36 -2.07
C PHE A 168 -10.98 4.18 -0.99
N THR A 169 -9.79 4.73 -1.23
CA THR A 169 -8.80 5.04 -0.21
C THR A 169 -8.37 6.50 -0.32
N THR A 170 -8.04 7.12 0.81
CA THR A 170 -7.45 8.45 0.85
C THR A 170 -6.30 8.54 1.84
N PHE A 171 -5.29 9.33 1.48
CA PHE A 171 -4.22 9.80 2.35
C PHE A 171 -4.23 11.32 2.31
N GLU A 172 -4.40 11.94 3.46
CA GLU A 172 -4.46 13.39 3.60
C GLU A 172 -3.53 13.85 4.72
N LEU A 173 -2.68 14.83 4.43
CA LEU A 173 -1.87 15.49 5.45
C LEU A 173 -2.63 16.73 5.95
N VAL A 174 -3.07 16.67 7.20
CA VAL A 174 -3.97 17.67 7.80
C VAL A 174 -3.22 18.49 8.83
N GLU A 175 -3.41 19.82 8.82
CA GLU A 175 -2.96 20.69 9.90
C GLU A 175 -3.89 20.57 11.11
N THR A 176 -3.31 20.38 12.29
CA THR A 176 -4.05 20.25 13.55
C THR A 176 -4.34 21.63 14.16
N GLU A 177 -5.51 21.81 14.79
CA GLU A 177 -6.03 23.11 15.29
C GLU A 177 -5.14 23.83 16.34
N ASN A 178 -4.08 23.18 16.84
CA ASN A 178 -3.15 23.73 17.84
C ASN A 178 -1.76 24.04 17.26
N SER A 179 -1.64 24.29 15.95
CA SER A 179 -0.35 24.55 15.30
C SER A 179 0.36 25.79 15.89
N ALA A 180 1.47 25.54 16.59
CA ALA A 180 2.53 26.53 16.77
C ALA A 180 3.20 26.80 15.41
N ASN A 181 4.22 27.68 15.38
CA ASN A 181 5.07 27.83 14.20
C ASN A 181 6.38 27.07 14.49
N PRO A 182 6.65 25.92 13.84
CA PRO A 182 6.01 25.35 12.64
C PRO A 182 4.72 24.56 12.91
N PRO A 183 3.85 24.40 11.89
CA PRO A 183 2.55 23.74 12.03
C PRO A 183 2.68 22.29 12.49
N SER A 184 1.77 21.88 13.38
CA SER A 184 1.59 20.49 13.78
C SER A 184 0.64 19.82 12.80
N VAL A 185 1.09 18.73 12.19
CA VAL A 185 0.36 18.03 11.12
C VAL A 185 0.23 16.55 11.44
N GLU A 186 -0.82 15.93 10.95
CA GLU A 186 -1.06 14.49 11.08
C GLU A 186 -1.58 13.90 9.78
N TRP A 187 -1.25 12.62 9.53
CA TRP A 187 -1.78 11.91 8.38
C TRP A 187 -3.10 11.26 8.72
N HIS A 188 -4.10 11.50 7.88
CA HIS A 188 -5.41 10.88 7.91
C HIS A 188 -5.50 9.85 6.79
N LEU A 189 -5.70 8.61 7.18
CA LEU A 189 -5.92 7.50 6.27
C LEU A 189 -7.38 7.10 6.32
N ALA A 190 -7.98 6.87 5.16
CA ALA A 190 -9.30 6.27 5.10
C ALA A 190 -9.37 5.21 4.00
N MET A 191 -10.25 4.23 4.23
CA MET A 191 -10.74 3.34 3.20
C MET A 191 -12.22 3.07 3.44
N GLY A 192 -13.05 3.28 2.44
CA GLY A 192 -14.51 3.21 2.62
C GLY A 192 -15.27 2.79 1.38
N VAL A 193 -16.55 2.51 1.55
CA VAL A 193 -17.45 2.20 0.44
C VAL A 193 -17.97 3.49 -0.19
N ILE A 194 -17.86 3.60 -1.52
CA ILE A 194 -18.32 4.77 -2.27
C ILE A 194 -19.84 4.88 -2.14
N GLY A 195 -20.31 6.04 -1.69
CA GLY A 195 -21.74 6.30 -1.47
C GLY A 195 -22.28 5.86 -0.12
N ASP A 196 -21.45 5.26 0.75
CA ASP A 196 -21.84 4.88 2.12
C ASP A 196 -20.87 5.44 3.17
N PRO A 197 -21.19 6.60 3.79
CA PRO A 197 -20.31 7.24 4.76
C PRO A 197 -20.23 6.50 6.10
N THR A 198 -21.09 5.49 6.33
CA THR A 198 -21.09 4.70 7.59
C THR A 198 -20.12 3.53 7.53
N ARG A 199 -19.68 3.14 6.32
CA ARG A 199 -18.76 2.03 6.09
C ARG A 199 -17.39 2.56 5.68
N VAL A 200 -16.70 3.18 6.63
CA VAL A 200 -15.36 3.75 6.42
C VAL A 200 -14.41 3.37 7.56
N SER A 201 -13.34 2.67 7.22
CA SER A 201 -12.19 2.48 8.08
C SER A 201 -11.34 3.73 8.11
N ARG A 202 -10.96 4.21 9.30
CA ARG A 202 -10.15 5.42 9.49
C ARG A 202 -8.98 5.14 10.42
N LEU A 203 -7.85 5.81 10.14
CA LEU A 203 -6.69 5.83 11.00
C LEU A 203 -6.05 7.22 10.97
N VAL A 204 -5.78 7.77 12.14
CA VAL A 204 -5.01 9.02 12.28
C VAL A 204 -3.62 8.65 12.77
N VAL A 205 -2.60 9.17 12.09
CA VAL A 205 -1.19 8.95 12.36
C VAL A 205 -0.56 10.28 12.75
N PRO A 206 -0.56 10.61 14.06
CA PRO A 206 -0.18 11.95 14.53
C PRO A 206 1.30 12.26 14.31
N THR A 207 2.15 11.24 14.39
CA THR A 207 3.60 11.38 14.25
C THR A 207 4.20 10.16 13.56
N PRO A 208 5.39 10.31 12.93
CA PRO A 208 6.13 9.19 12.38
C PRO A 208 6.37 8.10 13.43
N PHE A 209 6.27 6.84 12.99
CA PHE A 209 6.41 5.64 13.82
C PHE A 209 5.51 5.64 15.06
N MET A 210 4.37 6.34 15.01
CA MET A 210 3.43 6.52 16.12
C MET A 210 4.09 7.05 17.40
N GLY A 211 5.20 7.80 17.26
CA GLY A 211 5.95 8.35 18.40
C GLY A 211 6.78 7.32 19.17
N LEU A 212 6.97 6.11 18.64
CA LEU A 212 7.81 5.08 19.26
C LEU A 212 9.31 5.40 19.19
N LEU A 213 9.71 6.38 18.38
CA LEU A 213 11.10 6.76 18.16
C LEU A 213 11.40 8.14 18.77
N ASN A 214 12.51 8.26 19.49
CA ASN A 214 12.95 9.54 20.06
C ASN A 214 13.55 10.51 19.03
N GLY A 215 13.93 10.02 17.84
CA GLY A 215 14.65 10.80 16.82
C GLY A 215 13.75 11.48 15.79
N THR A 216 12.43 11.33 15.90
CA THR A 216 11.45 11.96 15.02
C THR A 216 10.24 12.39 15.83
N SER A 217 9.71 13.57 15.50
CA SER A 217 8.59 14.14 16.24
C SER A 217 7.48 14.71 15.36
N SER A 218 7.74 14.90 14.06
CA SER A 218 6.80 15.54 13.15
C SER A 218 6.99 15.05 11.72
N TRP A 219 5.88 14.92 10.98
CA TRP A 219 5.92 14.66 9.54
C TRP A 219 6.55 15.80 8.74
N MET A 220 6.73 16.99 9.33
CA MET A 220 7.38 18.14 8.67
C MET A 220 8.91 18.07 8.62
N GLU A 221 9.53 17.09 9.28
CA GLU A 221 11.00 16.91 9.27
C GLU A 221 11.51 16.58 7.86
N ASP A 222 12.67 17.12 7.46
CA ASP A 222 13.24 16.97 6.09
C ASP A 222 13.38 15.51 5.63
N ILE A 223 13.58 14.59 6.58
CA ILE A 223 13.69 13.16 6.32
C ILE A 223 12.39 12.54 5.78
N TYR A 224 11.24 13.23 5.85
CA TYR A 224 9.95 12.75 5.34
C TYR A 224 9.49 13.49 4.08
N ASP A 225 10.35 14.29 3.46
CA ASP A 225 9.99 15.08 2.26
C ASP A 225 9.54 14.24 1.06
N ALA A 226 10.24 13.12 0.83
CA ALA A 226 10.04 12.29 -0.35
C ALA A 226 9.21 11.05 -0.01
N VAL A 227 8.11 10.87 -0.72
CA VAL A 227 7.21 9.73 -0.55
C VAL A 227 7.11 8.93 -1.83
N TYR A 228 7.09 7.61 -1.71
CA TYR A 228 6.72 6.73 -2.81
C TYR A 228 5.24 6.45 -2.73
N VAL A 229 4.53 6.64 -3.84
CA VAL A 229 3.12 6.28 -3.99
C VAL A 229 3.05 5.06 -4.89
N GLY A 230 2.33 4.03 -4.51
CA GLY A 230 2.22 2.83 -5.33
C GLY A 230 0.86 2.18 -5.19
N SER A 231 0.65 1.15 -5.99
CA SER A 231 -0.45 0.22 -5.82
C SER A 231 0.06 -1.20 -6.04
N CYS A 232 -0.43 -2.15 -5.25
CA CYS A 232 -0.03 -3.54 -5.38
C CYS A 232 -1.23 -4.49 -5.21
N LEU A 233 -1.07 -5.65 -5.84
CA LEU A 233 -1.83 -6.87 -5.62
C LEU A 233 -0.86 -7.88 -5.02
N GLU A 234 -0.84 -8.02 -3.70
CA GLU A 234 -0.02 -9.01 -3.00
C GLU A 234 -0.84 -10.26 -2.71
N ASN A 235 -0.55 -11.32 -3.45
CA ASN A 235 -1.30 -12.55 -3.41
C ASN A 235 -0.40 -13.69 -2.93
N TYR A 236 -0.69 -14.20 -1.74
CA TYR A 236 0.08 -15.24 -1.09
C TYR A 236 -0.66 -16.59 -1.13
N GLY A 237 0.08 -17.70 -1.27
CA GLY A 237 -0.50 -19.04 -1.27
C GLY A 237 -1.18 -19.45 -2.58
N MET A 238 -1.03 -18.67 -3.66
CA MET A 238 -1.64 -18.99 -4.95
C MET A 238 -0.91 -20.12 -5.66
N THR A 239 -1.68 -21.08 -6.19
CA THR A 239 -1.13 -22.29 -6.82
C THR A 239 -1.57 -22.51 -8.26
N ASN A 240 -2.58 -21.76 -8.73
CA ASN A 240 -3.16 -21.86 -10.06
C ASN A 240 -3.95 -20.57 -10.40
N SER A 241 -4.48 -20.48 -11.61
CA SER A 241 -5.25 -19.32 -12.06
C SER A 241 -6.60 -19.17 -11.35
N THR A 242 -7.23 -20.26 -10.91
CA THR A 242 -8.53 -20.19 -10.20
C THR A 242 -8.40 -19.61 -8.79
N SER A 243 -7.16 -19.50 -8.28
CA SER A 243 -6.80 -18.84 -7.01
C SER A 243 -6.66 -17.32 -7.16
N TYR A 244 -7.05 -16.77 -8.29
CA TYR A 244 -7.04 -15.33 -8.54
C TYR A 244 -8.46 -14.92 -8.92
N PRO A 245 -8.93 -13.75 -8.46
CA PRO A 245 -10.03 -13.07 -9.12
C PRO A 245 -9.79 -12.91 -10.62
N SER A 246 -10.87 -12.81 -11.39
CA SER A 246 -10.78 -12.74 -12.86
C SER A 246 -10.30 -11.38 -13.37
N PHE A 247 -10.58 -10.31 -12.63
CA PHE A 247 -10.30 -8.94 -13.00
C PHE A 247 -10.15 -8.02 -11.78
N TRP A 248 -9.26 -7.04 -11.91
CA TRP A 248 -9.09 -5.91 -11.00
C TRP A 248 -8.90 -4.63 -11.79
N LYS A 249 -9.36 -3.53 -11.18
CA LYS A 249 -9.06 -2.19 -11.63
C LYS A 249 -8.85 -1.27 -10.44
N ILE A 250 -7.79 -0.49 -10.52
CA ILE A 250 -7.42 0.52 -9.54
C ILE A 250 -7.19 1.84 -10.28
N ASP A 251 -8.02 2.84 -9.99
CA ASP A 251 -7.83 4.19 -10.49
C ASP A 251 -7.20 5.03 -9.36
N ILE A 252 -6.03 5.61 -9.62
CA ILE A 252 -5.29 6.46 -8.68
C ILE A 252 -5.35 7.90 -9.15
N GLU A 253 -5.57 8.80 -8.21
CA GLU A 253 -5.48 10.25 -8.40
C GLU A 253 -4.65 10.87 -7.28
N ILE A 254 -3.69 11.71 -7.64
CA ILE A 254 -2.90 12.50 -6.70
C ILE A 254 -3.26 13.96 -6.96
N GLN A 255 -3.79 14.63 -5.96
CA GLN A 255 -4.12 16.05 -6.00
C GLN A 255 -3.21 16.81 -5.05
N THR A 256 -2.74 17.97 -5.50
CA THR A 256 -2.04 18.94 -4.67
C THR A 256 -2.83 20.23 -4.61
N ALA A 257 -2.64 21.01 -3.54
CA ALA A 257 -3.18 22.35 -3.45
C ALA A 257 -2.76 23.18 -4.68
N LYS A 258 -3.72 23.91 -5.27
CA LYS A 258 -3.52 24.69 -6.51
C LYS A 258 -2.42 25.74 -6.37
N ASP A 259 -2.20 26.22 -5.16
CA ASP A 259 -1.24 27.22 -4.73
C ASP A 259 -0.05 26.62 -3.97
N ALA A 260 0.15 25.30 -4.05
CA ALA A 260 1.31 24.66 -3.49
C ALA A 260 2.60 25.35 -3.92
N ALA A 261 3.45 25.65 -2.95
CA ALA A 261 4.73 26.33 -3.17
C ALA A 261 5.64 25.57 -4.13
N GLU A 262 5.51 24.23 -4.16
CA GLU A 262 6.23 23.34 -5.05
C GLU A 262 5.24 22.36 -5.70
N GLN A 263 5.24 22.32 -7.02
CA GLN A 263 4.46 21.33 -7.77
C GLN A 263 5.31 20.08 -7.94
N PRO A 264 4.78 18.88 -7.60
CA PRO A 264 5.53 17.65 -7.80
C PRO A 264 5.91 17.47 -9.27
N MET A 265 7.10 16.95 -9.51
CA MET A 265 7.43 16.45 -10.84
C MET A 265 6.60 15.20 -11.10
N TRP A 266 5.47 15.35 -11.80
CA TRP A 266 4.62 14.23 -12.19
C TRP A 266 5.38 13.25 -13.08
N GLN A 267 5.16 11.96 -12.85
CA GLN A 267 5.94 10.90 -13.48
C GLN A 267 5.03 9.86 -14.10
N ASN A 268 5.36 9.34 -15.28
CA ASN A 268 4.63 8.21 -15.81
C ASN A 268 4.72 7.02 -14.84
N TRP A 269 3.58 6.37 -14.61
CA TRP A 269 3.55 5.14 -13.84
C TRP A 269 3.99 3.97 -14.71
N ARG A 270 4.56 2.95 -14.07
CA ARG A 270 4.99 1.72 -14.71
C ARG A 270 4.77 0.54 -13.78
N MET A 271 4.83 -0.66 -14.34
CA MET A 271 4.95 -1.88 -13.55
C MET A 271 6.32 -1.89 -12.85
N ASP A 272 6.31 -2.10 -11.54
CA ASP A 272 7.52 -2.32 -10.73
C ASP A 272 7.88 -3.80 -10.63
N HIS A 273 6.84 -4.65 -10.56
CA HIS A 273 6.95 -6.10 -10.55
C HIS A 273 5.99 -6.67 -11.59
N ASP A 274 6.55 -7.42 -12.54
CA ASP A 274 5.80 -8.13 -13.57
C ASP A 274 5.56 -9.59 -13.12
N ARG A 275 4.60 -10.26 -13.77
CA ARG A 275 4.28 -11.66 -13.51
C ARG A 275 5.51 -12.55 -13.65
N ASN A 276 5.65 -13.49 -12.72
CA ASN A 276 6.69 -14.53 -12.75
C ASN A 276 6.11 -15.94 -13.00
N CYS A 277 4.79 -16.04 -13.20
CA CYS A 277 4.06 -17.27 -13.46
C CYS A 277 3.08 -17.12 -14.63
N ASP A 278 2.89 -18.19 -15.41
CA ASP A 278 1.94 -18.18 -16.55
C ASP A 278 0.47 -18.06 -16.11
N TRP A 279 0.16 -18.53 -14.91
CA TRP A 279 -1.18 -18.50 -14.31
C TRP A 279 -1.48 -17.23 -13.52
N GLN A 280 -0.52 -16.30 -13.38
CA GLN A 280 -0.77 -15.00 -12.77
C GLN A 280 -1.53 -14.08 -13.73
N PRO A 281 -2.34 -13.16 -13.17
CA PRO A 281 -2.95 -12.11 -13.96
C PRO A 281 -1.89 -11.33 -14.75
N LYS A 282 -2.22 -11.00 -16.00
CA LYS A 282 -1.49 -9.96 -16.73
C LYS A 282 -1.98 -8.62 -16.24
N SER A 283 -1.12 -7.62 -16.24
CA SER A 283 -1.54 -6.28 -15.85
C SER A 283 -0.93 -5.21 -16.75
N VAL A 284 -1.64 -4.09 -16.84
CA VAL A 284 -1.26 -2.93 -17.65
C VAL A 284 -1.59 -1.66 -16.89
N VAL A 285 -0.66 -0.70 -16.97
CA VAL A 285 -0.80 0.62 -16.36
C VAL A 285 -0.92 1.66 -17.46
N CYS A 286 -1.94 2.50 -17.34
CA CYS A 286 -2.17 3.67 -18.17
C CYS A 286 -2.04 4.90 -17.28
N SER A 287 -1.04 5.75 -17.52
CA SER A 287 -0.88 7.01 -16.77
C SER A 287 -1.23 8.21 -17.63
N ASN A 288 -2.05 9.11 -17.11
CA ASN A 288 -2.31 10.41 -17.72
C ASN A 288 -1.78 11.50 -16.78
N THR A 289 -0.86 12.33 -17.29
CA THR A 289 -0.31 13.45 -16.53
C THR A 289 -0.99 14.74 -16.98
N PHE A 290 -1.68 15.40 -16.06
CA PHE A 290 -2.37 16.68 -16.31
C PHE A 290 -1.67 17.82 -15.55
N ASN A 291 -0.58 18.32 -16.13
CA ASN A 291 0.26 19.34 -15.48
C ASN A 291 -0.46 20.67 -15.17
N GLN A 292 -1.63 20.95 -15.76
CA GLN A 292 -2.27 22.27 -15.65
C GLN A 292 -3.07 22.50 -14.36
N GLN A 293 -3.26 21.47 -13.51
CA GLN A 293 -4.20 21.54 -12.38
C GLN A 293 -3.65 21.03 -11.05
N GLY A 294 -2.35 20.69 -10.98
CA GLY A 294 -1.78 20.09 -9.77
C GLY A 294 -2.31 18.68 -9.49
N THR A 295 -2.75 17.98 -10.54
CA THR A 295 -3.31 16.63 -10.47
C THR A 295 -2.57 15.67 -11.38
N GLN A 296 -2.33 14.46 -10.89
CA GLN A 296 -1.90 13.32 -11.70
C GLN A 296 -2.88 12.17 -11.53
N SER A 297 -3.16 11.43 -12.61
CA SER A 297 -3.94 10.20 -12.55
C SER A 297 -3.24 9.00 -13.21
N ALA A 298 -3.53 7.82 -12.69
CA ALA A 298 -3.12 6.55 -13.25
C ALA A 298 -4.26 5.54 -13.14
N SER A 299 -4.36 4.63 -14.09
CA SER A 299 -5.29 3.52 -14.07
C SER A 299 -4.48 2.24 -14.24
N TRP A 300 -4.72 1.28 -13.37
CA TRP A 300 -4.05 -0.01 -13.37
C TRP A 300 -5.08 -1.13 -13.42
N GLU A 301 -4.95 -2.00 -14.41
CA GLU A 301 -5.85 -3.13 -14.62
C GLU A 301 -5.06 -4.43 -14.59
N ALA A 302 -5.64 -5.47 -13.99
CA ALA A 302 -5.09 -6.83 -14.01
C ALA A 302 -6.19 -7.85 -14.36
N SER A 303 -5.88 -8.85 -15.19
CA SER A 303 -6.84 -9.88 -15.62
C SER A 303 -6.19 -11.24 -15.88
N LEU A 304 -6.94 -12.32 -15.61
CA LEU A 304 -6.52 -13.70 -15.92
C LEU A 304 -6.68 -14.05 -17.41
N GLU A 305 -7.77 -13.58 -18.01
CA GLU A 305 -8.04 -13.80 -19.43
C GLU A 305 -7.49 -12.63 -20.25
N SER A 306 -7.15 -12.89 -21.51
CA SER A 306 -6.93 -11.84 -22.52
C SER A 306 -8.22 -11.11 -22.91
N HIS A 307 -9.27 -11.21 -22.09
CA HIS A 307 -10.45 -10.37 -22.24
C HIS A 307 -10.02 -8.91 -22.14
N LEU A 308 -10.00 -8.27 -23.32
CA LEU A 308 -10.20 -6.83 -23.48
C LEU A 308 -9.01 -5.94 -23.13
N PHE A 309 -7.89 -6.09 -23.83
CA PHE A 309 -7.18 -4.90 -24.33
C PHE A 309 -7.85 -4.42 -25.62
N LEU A 310 -9.16 -4.13 -25.58
CA LEU A 310 -9.87 -3.39 -26.64
C LEU A 310 -10.05 -1.92 -26.23
N SER A 311 -9.05 -1.33 -25.58
CA SER A 311 -9.00 0.11 -25.32
C SER A 311 -8.35 0.91 -26.47
N GLU A 312 -8.03 0.29 -27.61
CA GLU A 312 -7.49 0.96 -28.81
C GLU A 312 -8.43 2.02 -29.44
N SER A 313 -9.58 2.34 -28.85
CA SER A 313 -10.55 3.29 -29.42
C SER A 313 -10.75 4.60 -28.64
N ARG A 314 -9.97 4.89 -27.58
CA ARG A 314 -9.96 6.25 -26.98
C ARG A 314 -8.70 7.01 -27.37
N VAL A 315 -8.46 7.10 -28.67
CA VAL A 315 -7.73 8.26 -29.22
C VAL A 315 -8.52 9.49 -28.81
N MET A 316 -7.90 10.34 -28.00
CA MET A 316 -8.36 11.69 -27.72
C MET A 316 -8.62 12.41 -29.05
N ILE A 317 -9.89 12.56 -29.40
CA ILE A 317 -10.30 13.61 -30.32
C ILE A 317 -10.15 14.91 -29.52
N ASN A 318 -9.03 15.59 -29.73
CA ASN A 318 -8.95 17.02 -29.46
C ASN A 318 -9.92 17.72 -30.41
N THR A 319 -11.02 18.24 -29.86
CA THR A 319 -11.80 19.36 -30.41
C THR A 319 -12.11 20.31 -29.27
#